data_AF-A0A923X083-F1
#
_entry.id   AF-A0A923X083-F1
#
_cell.length_a   1.000
_cell.length_b   1.000
_cell.length_c   1.000
_cell.angle_alpha   90.00
_cell.angle_beta   90.00
_cell.angle_gamma   90.00
#
_symmetry.space_group_name_H-M   'P 1'
#
loop_
_entity.id
_entity.type
_entity.pdbx_description
1 polymer ?
#
loop_
_entity_poly.entity_id
_entity_poly.type
_entity_poly.pdbx_seq_one_letter_code
_entity_poly.pdbx_strand_id
1 'polypeptide(L)'
;MSNNELNSTPVSQSLDKKMLIMGFEIPDLLFIFLMMSTLNFFFGTSDLKWLLVWIPSLSLATIFRLTKKGKPDNYLIHWLRFQIKPGILNAFQDSPDNQKFYNLKRKIK
;
A
#
# COMPACT_ATOMS: atom_id res chain seq x y z
N MET A 1 -45.39 -7.29 17.36
CA MET A 1 -44.67 -6.91 16.11
C MET A 1 -44.00 -5.56 16.39
N SER A 2 -42.76 -5.55 16.90
CA SER A 2 -42.04 -4.31 17.24
C SER A 2 -41.13 -3.93 16.07
N ASN A 3 -41.46 -2.85 15.37
CA ASN A 3 -40.68 -2.32 14.26
C ASN A 3 -39.46 -1.58 14.84
N ASN A 4 -38.31 -2.25 14.90
CA ASN A 4 -37.03 -1.61 15.23
C ASN A 4 -36.47 -0.93 13.96
N GLU A 5 -36.93 0.28 13.67
CA GLU A 5 -36.29 1.16 12.69
C GLU A 5 -34.98 1.71 13.27
N LEU A 6 -33.85 1.25 12.72
CA LEU A 6 -32.52 1.70 13.08
C LEU A 6 -32.30 3.14 12.56
N ASN A 7 -32.35 4.10 13.47
CA ASN A 7 -32.01 5.50 13.18
C ASN A 7 -30.49 5.63 12.99
N SER A 8 -30.03 5.79 11.74
CA SER A 8 -28.64 6.12 11.45
C SER A 8 -28.47 7.61 11.21
N THR A 9 -27.70 8.30 12.06
CA THR A 9 -27.32 9.69 11.84
C THR A 9 -25.99 9.78 11.08
N PRO A 10 -25.87 10.63 10.05
CA PRO A 10 -24.60 10.82 9.37
C PRO A 10 -23.65 11.56 10.32
N VAL A 11 -22.66 10.84 10.83
CA VAL A 11 -21.53 11.45 11.53
C VAL A 11 -20.59 12.06 10.50
N SER A 12 -20.11 13.27 10.77
CA SER A 12 -19.01 13.86 10.01
C SER A 12 -17.81 12.93 10.13
N GLN A 13 -17.47 12.24 9.04
CA GLN A 13 -16.23 11.49 8.92
C GLN A 13 -15.11 12.48 9.27
N SER A 14 -14.41 12.21 10.38
CA SER A 14 -13.34 13.09 10.85
C SER A 14 -12.41 13.33 9.69
N LEU A 15 -12.33 14.60 9.31
CA LEU A 15 -11.62 15.09 8.15
C LEU A 15 -10.13 15.10 8.50
N ASP A 16 -9.55 13.92 8.75
CA ASP A 16 -8.10 13.74 8.66
C ASP A 16 -7.76 13.99 7.20
N LYS A 17 -7.57 15.28 6.90
CA LYS A 17 -7.41 15.80 5.55
C LYS A 17 -6.03 15.35 5.11
N LYS A 18 -5.99 14.12 4.58
CA LYS A 18 -4.80 13.49 4.07
C LYS A 18 -4.16 14.46 3.09
N MET A 19 -2.88 14.77 3.30
CA MET A 19 -2.15 15.70 2.44
C MET A 19 -1.96 15.07 1.07
N LEU A 20 -2.92 15.36 0.19
CA LEU A 20 -3.00 14.85 -1.16
C LEU A 20 -2.78 16.01 -2.14
N ILE A 21 -1.82 15.84 -3.04
CA ILE A 21 -1.57 16.75 -4.16
C ILE A 21 -1.87 15.97 -5.44
N MET A 22 -2.86 16.42 -6.21
CA MET A 22 -3.28 15.77 -7.47
C MET A 22 -3.68 14.28 -7.32
N GLY A 23 -4.09 13.86 -6.12
CA GLY A 23 -4.42 12.47 -5.79
C GLY A 23 -3.22 11.59 -5.37
N PHE A 24 -2.03 12.17 -5.24
CA PHE A 24 -0.85 11.53 -4.66
C PHE A 24 -0.62 12.01 -3.24
N GLU A 25 -0.15 11.12 -2.38
CA GLU A 25 0.33 11.52 -1.06
C GLU A 25 1.69 12.21 -1.21
N ILE A 26 2.00 13.18 -0.33
CA ILE A 26 3.32 13.82 -0.29
C ILE A 26 4.50 12.82 -0.33
N PRO A 27 4.53 11.74 0.48
CA PRO A 27 5.62 10.77 0.42
C PRO A 27 5.76 10.09 -0.96
N ASP A 28 4.67 9.88 -1.69
CA ASP A 28 4.73 9.28 -3.03
C ASP A 28 5.44 10.23 -4.00
N LEU A 29 5.11 11.52 -3.94
CA LEU A 29 5.73 12.54 -4.79
C LEU A 29 7.23 12.68 -4.49
N LEU A 30 7.60 12.67 -3.21
CA LEU A 30 9.00 12.67 -2.80
C LEU A 30 9.75 11.46 -3.37
N PHE A 31 9.15 10.28 -3.33
CA PHE A 31 9.77 9.07 -3.88
C PHE A 31 9.90 9.13 -5.41
N ILE A 32 8.89 9.64 -6.12
CA ILE A 32 8.93 9.84 -7.58
C ILE A 32 10.05 10.81 -7.96
N PHE A 33 10.14 11.96 -7.28
CA PHE A 33 11.18 12.95 -7.54
C PHE A 33 12.58 12.46 -7.18
N LEU A 34 12.71 11.72 -6.06
CA LEU A 34 13.96 11.10 -5.69
C LEU A 34 14.43 10.13 -6.77
N MET A 35 13.56 9.23 -7.22
CA MET A 35 13.89 8.27 -8.28
C MET A 35 14.22 8.99 -9.59
N MET A 36 13.46 10.02 -9.97
CA MET A 36 13.76 10.83 -11.15
C MET A 36 15.13 11.51 -11.04
N SER A 37 15.47 12.06 -9.88
CA SER A 37 16.77 12.66 -9.59
C SER A 37 17.90 11.64 -9.67
N THR A 38 17.71 10.45 -9.08
CA THR A 38 18.69 9.36 -9.13
C THR A 38 18.91 8.87 -10.56
N LEU A 39 17.84 8.64 -11.32
CA LEU A 39 17.96 8.24 -12.74
C LEU A 39 18.60 9.34 -13.58
N ASN A 40 18.24 10.59 -13.35
CA ASN A 40 18.87 11.72 -14.02
C ASN A 40 20.35 11.90 -13.62
N PHE A 41 20.75 11.48 -12.42
CA PHE A 41 22.16 11.49 -12.02
C PHE A 41 22.96 10.43 -12.78
N PHE A 42 22.43 9.22 -12.95
CA PHE A 42 23.12 8.13 -13.66
C PHE A 42 23.07 8.26 -15.19
N PHE A 43 21.92 8.66 -15.74
CA PHE A 43 21.66 8.69 -17.19
C PHE A 43 21.48 10.10 -17.75
N GLY A 44 21.85 11.13 -16.98
CA GLY A 44 21.64 12.53 -17.32
C GLY A 44 22.38 13.00 -18.58
N THR A 45 23.50 12.35 -18.90
CA THR A 45 24.37 12.64 -20.05
C THR A 45 24.10 11.75 -21.25
N SER A 46 23.20 10.77 -21.14
CA SER A 46 22.88 9.85 -22.23
C SER A 46 21.92 10.49 -23.24
N ASP A 47 22.13 10.26 -24.54
CA ASP A 47 21.21 10.72 -25.59
C ASP A 47 19.80 10.11 -25.44
N LEU A 48 19.73 8.92 -24.84
CA LEU A 48 18.49 8.21 -24.51
C LEU A 48 17.88 8.62 -23.16
N LYS A 49 18.35 9.72 -22.54
CA LYS A 49 17.82 10.25 -21.27
C LYS A 49 16.30 10.37 -21.28
N TRP A 50 15.72 10.80 -22.39
CA TRP A 50 14.27 10.95 -22.50
C TRP A 50 13.55 9.63 -22.22
N LEU A 51 14.05 8.51 -22.76
CA LEU A 51 13.48 7.20 -22.48
C LEU A 51 13.88 6.68 -21.10
N LEU A 52 15.18 6.72 -20.77
CA LEU A 52 15.71 6.09 -19.56
C LEU A 52 15.34 6.79 -18.26
N VAL A 53 15.05 8.10 -18.29
CA VAL A 53 14.65 8.87 -17.10
C VAL A 53 13.13 9.04 -17.08
N TRP A 54 12.50 9.48 -18.17
CA TRP A 54 11.06 9.79 -18.12
C TRP A 54 10.18 8.55 -18.11
N ILE A 55 10.48 7.50 -18.89
CA ILE A 55 9.62 6.31 -18.93
C ILE A 55 9.53 5.66 -17.54
N PRO A 56 10.63 5.39 -16.82
CA PRO A 56 10.54 4.79 -15.49
C PRO A 56 9.86 5.70 -14.47
N SER A 57 10.14 7.01 -14.49
CA SER A 57 9.50 7.97 -13.57
C SER A 57 8.00 8.10 -13.81
N LEU A 58 7.57 8.17 -15.08
CA LEU A 58 6.15 8.25 -15.45
C LEU A 58 5.42 6.94 -15.18
N SER A 59 6.07 5.81 -15.46
CA SER A 59 5.56 4.47 -15.13
C SER A 59 5.30 4.35 -13.64
N LEU A 60 6.26 4.75 -12.80
CA LEU A 60 6.12 4.72 -11.35
C LEU A 60 4.96 5.60 -10.85
N ALA A 61 4.85 6.83 -11.35
CA ALA A 61 3.74 7.72 -11.01
C ALA A 61 2.39 7.12 -11.42
N THR A 62 2.32 6.49 -12.59
CA THR A 62 1.10 5.82 -13.08
C THR A 62 0.74 4.63 -12.19
N ILE A 63 1.73 3.82 -11.81
CA ILE A 63 1.52 2.68 -10.90
C ILE A 63 0.97 3.15 -9.56
N PHE A 64 1.54 4.19 -8.96
CA PHE A 64 1.01 4.74 -7.70
C PHE A 64 -0.42 5.24 -7.86
N ARG A 65 -0.71 5.96 -8.94
CA ARG A 65 -2.06 6.44 -9.23
C ARG A 65 -3.06 5.28 -9.36
N LEU A 66 -2.74 4.25 -10.13
CA LEU A 66 -3.62 3.10 -10.33
C LEU A 66 -3.76 2.23 -9.08
N THR A 67 -2.68 2.07 -8.31
CA THR A 67 -2.68 1.23 -7.10
C THR A 67 -3.46 1.87 -5.95
N LYS A 68 -3.39 3.20 -5.81
CA LYS A 68 -4.07 3.93 -4.74
C LYS A 68 -5.47 4.45 -5.12
N LYS A 69 -5.80 4.54 -6.41
CA LYS A 69 -7.11 5.07 -6.86
C LYS A 69 -8.26 4.19 -6.36
N GLY A 70 -9.12 4.79 -5.52
CA GLY A 70 -10.33 4.17 -5.00
C GLY A 70 -10.11 3.12 -3.91
N LYS A 71 -8.87 2.98 -3.40
CA LYS A 71 -8.56 2.04 -2.31
C LYS A 71 -8.55 2.77 -0.96
N PRO A 72 -8.94 2.08 0.13
CA PRO A 72 -8.96 2.66 1.46
C PRO A 72 -7.55 3.06 1.93
N ASP A 73 -7.49 3.89 2.96
CA ASP A 73 -6.23 4.32 3.55
C ASP A 73 -5.34 3.14 3.94
N ASN A 74 -4.03 3.33 3.81
CA ASN A 74 -3.02 2.33 4.14
C ASN A 74 -3.18 0.99 3.38
N TYR A 75 -3.89 0.95 2.25
CA TYR A 75 -4.07 -0.27 1.46
C TYR A 75 -2.75 -0.99 1.17
N LEU A 76 -1.69 -0.28 0.77
CA LEU A 76 -0.37 -0.86 0.50
C LEU A 76 0.22 -1.54 1.74
N ILE A 77 0.07 -0.93 2.91
CA ILE A 77 0.54 -1.48 4.18
C ILE A 77 -0.26 -2.73 4.54
N HIS A 78 -1.58 -2.71 4.37
CA HIS A 78 -2.42 -3.89 4.60
C HIS A 78 -2.11 -5.02 3.61
N TRP A 79 -1.88 -4.69 2.35
CA TRP A 79 -1.48 -5.65 1.32
C TRP A 79 -0.10 -6.25 1.63
N LEU A 80 0.89 -5.42 1.97
CA LEU A 80 2.22 -5.87 2.37
C LEU A 80 2.15 -6.75 3.62
N ARG A 81 1.38 -6.32 4.62
CA ARG A 81 1.12 -7.10 5.84
C ARG A 81 0.49 -8.45 5.49
N PHE A 82 -0.45 -8.49 4.54
CA PHE A 82 -1.06 -9.73 4.07
C PHE A 82 -0.05 -10.65 3.39
N GLN A 83 0.88 -10.13 2.60
CA GLN A 83 1.94 -10.94 1.96
C GLN A 83 2.93 -11.54 2.98
N ILE A 84 3.24 -10.80 4.05
CA ILE A 84 4.19 -11.24 5.09
C ILE A 84 3.50 -12.13 6.15
N LYS A 85 2.21 -11.90 6.42
CA LYS A 85 1.50 -12.60 7.49
C LYS A 85 1.28 -14.06 7.11
N PRO A 86 1.60 -15.02 8.00
CA PRO A 86 1.29 -16.43 7.77
C PRO A 86 -0.23 -16.61 7.66
N GLY A 87 -0.68 -17.35 6.65
CA GLY A 87 -2.10 -17.61 6.34
C GLY A 87 -2.80 -18.55 7.33
N ILE A 88 -2.56 -18.39 8.63
CA ILE A 88 -3.22 -19.15 9.69
C ILE A 88 -4.22 -18.22 10.37
N LEU A 89 -5.50 -18.56 10.25
CA LEU A 89 -6.61 -17.86 10.91
C LEU A 89 -7.01 -18.70 12.13
N ASN A 90 -6.83 -18.16 13.33
CA ASN A 90 -7.23 -18.81 14.58
C ASN A 90 -8.41 -18.06 15.19
N ALA A 91 -9.45 -18.79 15.58
CA ALA A 91 -10.63 -18.24 16.25
C ALA A 91 -10.39 -17.95 17.75
N PHE A 92 -9.35 -18.52 18.34
CA PHE A 92 -9.00 -18.37 19.76
C PHE A 92 -7.61 -17.73 19.92
N GLN A 93 -7.43 -16.92 20.97
CA GLN A 93 -6.12 -16.38 21.34
C GLN A 93 -5.15 -17.53 21.69
N ASP A 94 -4.01 -17.51 21.00
CA ASP A 94 -2.80 -18.33 21.21
C ASP A 94 -2.99 -19.68 21.93
N SER A 95 -3.53 -20.67 21.21
CA SER A 95 -3.36 -22.07 21.62
C SER A 95 -1.93 -22.52 21.33
N PRO A 96 -1.20 -23.11 22.30
CA PRO A 96 0.21 -23.51 22.17
C PRO A 96 0.48 -24.56 21.05
N ASP A 97 -0.56 -25.15 20.49
CA ASP A 97 -0.47 -26.08 19.36
C ASP A 97 -0.05 -25.40 18.05
N ASN A 98 -0.30 -24.09 17.91
CA ASN A 98 0.07 -23.31 16.72
C ASN A 98 1.59 -23.29 16.46
N GLN A 99 2.42 -23.33 17.49
CA GLN A 99 3.89 -23.35 17.38
C GLN A 99 4.40 -24.64 16.74
N LYS A 100 3.72 -25.79 16.96
CA LYS A 100 4.08 -27.07 16.34
C LYS A 100 3.88 -27.03 14.83
N PHE A 101 2.80 -26.40 14.36
CA PHE A 101 2.55 -26.22 12.92
C PHE A 101 3.60 -25.33 12.25
N TYR A 102 4.03 -24.24 12.90
CA TYR A 102 5.13 -23.40 12.39
C TYR A 102 6.44 -24.17 12.23
N ASN A 103 6.76 -25.05 13.18
CA ASN A 103 7.99 -25.83 13.18
C ASN A 103 7.93 -27.02 12.19
N LEU A 104 6.76 -27.64 11.99
CA LEU A 104 6.55 -28.69 10.99
C LEU A 104 6.69 -28.14 9.56
N LYS A 105 6.04 -27.02 9.24
CA LYS A 105 6.11 -26.43 7.89
C LYS A 105 7.53 -25.97 7.52
N ARG A 106 8.34 -25.55 8.50
CA ARG A 106 9.74 -25.17 8.30
C ARG A 106 10.68 -26.36 8.07
N LYS A 107 10.29 -27.57 8.50
CA LYS A 107 11.10 -28.80 8.39
C LYS A 107 10.88 -29.55 7.06
N ILE A 108 9.81 -29.23 6.34
CA ILE A 108 9.40 -29.89 5.09
C ILE A 108 9.91 -29.13 3.84
N LYS A 109 10.46 -27.92 4.03
CA LYS A 109 11.11 -27.13 2.97
C LYS A 109 12.62 -27.26 3.07
#